data_AF-A0AAN8FHP0-F1
#
_entry.id   AF-A0AAN8FHP0-F1
#
_cell.length_a   1.000
_cell.length_b   1.000
_cell.length_c   1.000
_cell.angle_alpha   90.00
_cell.angle_beta   90.00
_cell.angle_gamma   90.00
#
_symmetry.space_group_name_H-M   'P 1'
#
loop_
_entity.id
_entity.type
_entity.pdbx_description
1 polymer ?
#
loop_
_entity_poly.entity_id
_entity_poly.type
_entity_poly.pdbx_seq_one_letter_code
_entity_poly.pdbx_strand_id
1 'polypeptide(L)'
;MAARVTYFEGMSQLAIDKQLVKPLGSGLLCSCHYDKLYSVCRVPGEELDQLVNYGISKHVVAIHEGCFYKVMLCDENNRMYGIEELTKIYAEIFSRKAKVEGSAGKVAALTATRREEWARNREKFFLQNPTNAATLREIESAAFILTLDDAEYFNEPEDPDTMSHFLKNMLTGNGKNRWADKSLNYVVGRNSRCGGTTEHSIADGAEFDHIMENFSVFELLTPYPTLEEQRRIEELTADDQNIVLAARLPIEVNTEMASAIECGYSEYLRLSDDVDLASALFRDFGKGLIKKFGLSPDAFVQMAIQLANYKDQDRFVLTYEAASARFYKNSRTETLRSVTDDSCEFVLAMLDEKIT
;
A
#
# COMPACT_ATOMS: atom_id res chain seq x y z
N MET A 1 3.70 12.00 10.61
CA MET A 1 2.87 11.08 9.80
C MET A 1 3.11 9.60 10.13
N ALA A 2 4.35 9.08 10.12
CA ALA A 2 4.65 7.66 10.40
C ALA A 2 4.00 7.09 11.69
N ALA A 3 4.09 7.82 12.81
CA ALA A 3 3.44 7.46 14.07
C ALA A 3 1.91 7.34 13.96
N ARG A 4 1.27 8.20 13.16
CA ARG A 4 -0.18 8.20 12.95
C ARG A 4 -0.64 7.01 12.12
N VAL A 5 0.04 6.72 11.01
CA VAL A 5 -0.20 5.49 10.23
C VAL A 5 -0.07 4.28 11.13
N THR A 6 1.02 4.22 11.92
CA THR A 6 1.26 3.13 12.88
C THR A 6 0.13 2.97 13.88
N TYR A 7 -0.31 4.08 14.47
CA TYR A 7 -1.39 4.08 15.45
C TYR A 7 -2.73 3.69 14.84
N PHE A 8 -3.19 4.36 13.79
CA PHE A 8 -4.53 4.15 13.22
C PHE A 8 -4.67 2.76 12.62
N GLU A 9 -3.65 2.26 11.92
CA GLU A 9 -3.66 0.92 11.34
C GLU A 9 -3.54 -0.17 12.42
N GLY A 10 -2.76 0.08 13.49
CA GLY A 10 -2.72 -0.79 14.66
C GLY A 10 -4.10 -0.89 15.35
N MET A 11 -4.82 0.23 15.45
CA MET A 11 -6.19 0.25 15.98
C MET A 11 -7.19 -0.42 15.03
N SER A 12 -7.02 -0.26 13.71
CA SER A 12 -7.83 -0.92 12.69
C SER A 12 -7.69 -2.44 12.74
N GLN A 13 -6.47 -2.97 12.87
CA GLN A 13 -6.21 -4.39 13.11
C GLN A 13 -7.00 -4.91 14.32
N LEU A 14 -6.94 -4.21 15.45
CA LEU A 14 -7.67 -4.59 16.66
C LEU A 14 -9.19 -4.48 16.50
N ALA A 15 -9.67 -3.52 15.71
CA ALA A 15 -11.09 -3.36 15.43
C ALA A 15 -11.62 -4.52 14.58
N ILE A 16 -10.83 -5.01 13.61
CA ILE A 16 -11.18 -6.21 12.83
C ILE A 16 -11.20 -7.45 13.74
N ASP A 17 -10.13 -7.67 14.49
CA ASP A 17 -10.00 -8.83 15.40
C ASP A 17 -11.15 -8.91 16.41
N LYS A 18 -11.49 -7.77 17.03
CA LYS A 18 -12.59 -7.67 18.00
C LYS A 18 -13.97 -7.56 17.34
N GLN A 19 -14.06 -7.66 16.02
CA GLN A 19 -15.30 -7.54 15.25
C GLN A 19 -16.08 -6.24 15.52
N LEU A 20 -15.35 -5.13 15.70
CA LEU A 20 -15.89 -3.79 15.95
C LEU A 20 -16.18 -3.00 14.65
N VAL A 21 -15.72 -3.50 13.50
CA VAL A 21 -16.03 -2.89 12.20
C VAL A 21 -17.53 -3.02 11.93
N LYS A 22 -18.19 -1.90 11.65
CA LYS A 22 -19.63 -1.88 11.38
C LYS A 22 -19.95 -2.70 10.13
N PRO A 23 -21.02 -3.52 10.15
CA PRO A 23 -21.44 -4.27 8.97
C PRO A 23 -21.70 -3.37 7.77
N LEU A 24 -21.06 -3.69 6.64
CA LEU A 24 -21.19 -2.94 5.39
C LEU A 24 -22.50 -3.29 4.67
N GLY A 25 -23.07 -2.31 3.95
CA GLY A 25 -24.32 -2.50 3.20
C GLY A 25 -25.47 -3.01 4.05
N SER A 26 -25.61 -2.49 5.28
CA SER A 26 -26.60 -2.95 6.26
C SER A 26 -26.48 -4.44 6.62
N GLY A 27 -25.27 -5.01 6.53
CA GLY A 27 -24.98 -6.41 6.82
C GLY A 27 -25.15 -7.35 5.63
N LEU A 28 -25.42 -6.84 4.44
CA LEU A 28 -25.57 -7.65 3.23
C LEU A 28 -24.25 -7.95 2.53
N LEU A 29 -23.18 -7.19 2.82
CA LEU A 29 -21.89 -7.38 2.18
C LEU A 29 -20.98 -8.27 3.03
N CYS A 30 -20.45 -9.31 2.41
CA CYS A 30 -19.46 -10.20 2.99
C CYS A 30 -18.20 -9.41 3.37
N SER A 31 -17.73 -9.60 4.60
CA SER A 31 -16.52 -8.98 5.15
C SER A 31 -15.37 -9.97 5.39
N CYS A 32 -15.46 -11.19 4.84
CA CYS A 32 -14.46 -12.25 5.10
C CYS A 32 -13.04 -11.92 4.64
N HIS A 33 -12.87 -10.93 3.75
CA HIS A 33 -11.56 -10.49 3.29
C HIS A 33 -10.83 -9.58 4.30
N TYR A 34 -11.55 -8.98 5.26
CA TYR A 34 -10.95 -8.11 6.28
C TYR A 34 -9.99 -8.89 7.19
N ASP A 35 -10.28 -10.17 7.44
CA ASP A 35 -9.42 -11.08 8.20
C ASP A 35 -8.06 -11.33 7.55
N LYS A 36 -7.88 -10.90 6.28
CA LYS A 36 -6.65 -11.06 5.50
C LYS A 36 -5.85 -9.77 5.34
N LEU A 37 -6.30 -8.65 5.91
CA LEU A 37 -5.66 -7.35 5.69
C LEU A 37 -4.35 -7.20 6.48
N TYR A 38 -4.35 -7.53 7.77
CA TYR A 38 -3.18 -7.37 8.63
C TYR A 38 -2.48 -8.69 8.89
N SER A 39 -1.16 -8.63 9.07
CA SER A 39 -0.34 -9.80 9.43
C SER A 39 -0.45 -10.94 8.42
N VAL A 40 -0.68 -10.60 7.15
CA VAL A 40 -0.72 -11.56 6.05
C VAL A 40 0.46 -11.30 5.12
N CYS A 41 1.04 -12.38 4.62
CA CYS A 41 2.10 -12.34 3.63
C CYS A 41 1.85 -13.41 2.58
N ARG A 42 2.10 -13.07 1.31
CA ARG A 42 2.14 -14.03 0.21
C ARG A 42 3.51 -14.67 0.15
N VAL A 43 3.62 -15.89 0.65
CA VAL A 43 4.87 -16.66 0.64
C VAL A 43 5.08 -17.29 -0.73
N PRO A 44 6.22 -17.05 -1.41
CA PRO A 44 6.47 -17.61 -2.74
C PRO A 44 6.66 -19.12 -2.68
N GLY A 45 6.13 -19.83 -3.67
CA GLY A 45 6.40 -21.25 -3.92
C GLY A 45 6.91 -21.47 -5.34
N GLU A 46 7.59 -22.58 -5.60
CA GLU A 46 8.12 -22.85 -6.95
C GLU A 46 7.02 -23.05 -8.00
N GLU A 47 5.88 -23.60 -7.60
CA GLU A 47 4.71 -23.80 -8.46
C GLU A 47 3.50 -22.94 -8.05
N LEU A 48 3.31 -22.78 -6.74
CA LEU A 48 2.14 -22.10 -6.18
C LEU A 48 2.53 -21.34 -4.91
N ASP A 49 2.22 -20.05 -4.90
CA ASP A 49 2.37 -19.21 -3.72
C ASP A 49 1.30 -19.52 -2.66
N GLN A 50 1.61 -19.24 -1.40
CA GLN A 50 0.69 -19.45 -0.29
C GLN A 50 0.41 -18.14 0.43
N LEU A 51 -0.87 -17.88 0.72
CA LEU A 51 -1.24 -16.84 1.66
C LEU A 51 -1.12 -17.35 3.08
N VAL A 52 -0.24 -16.73 3.86
CA VAL A 52 -0.02 -17.10 5.27
C VAL A 52 -0.53 -15.96 6.15
N ASN A 53 -1.47 -16.28 7.04
CA ASN A 53 -1.96 -15.39 8.08
C ASN A 53 -1.25 -15.69 9.40
N TYR A 54 -0.57 -14.70 9.95
CA TYR A 54 0.21 -14.80 11.18
C TYR A 54 -0.57 -14.41 12.45
N GLY A 55 -1.88 -14.16 12.34
CA GLY A 55 -2.75 -13.76 13.44
C GLY A 55 -2.58 -12.29 13.81
N ILE A 56 -2.91 -11.93 15.06
CA ILE A 56 -2.74 -10.55 15.53
C ILE A 56 -1.26 -10.28 15.77
N SER A 57 -0.72 -9.26 15.10
CA SER A 57 0.66 -8.83 15.30
C SER A 57 0.75 -7.67 16.28
N LYS A 58 1.81 -7.68 17.10
CA LYS A 58 2.13 -6.62 18.06
C LYS A 58 3.21 -5.67 17.54
N HIS A 59 3.62 -5.80 16.27
CA HIS A 59 4.65 -4.97 15.69
C HIS A 59 4.37 -4.68 14.23
N VAL A 60 5.02 -3.63 13.74
CA VAL A 60 5.17 -3.34 12.31
C VAL A 60 6.65 -3.45 11.96
N VAL A 61 6.95 -3.56 10.66
CA VAL A 61 8.33 -3.41 10.20
C VAL A 61 8.43 -2.12 9.38
N ALA A 62 9.29 -1.22 9.85
CA ALA A 62 9.62 0.00 9.14
C ALA A 62 10.88 -0.20 8.27
N ILE A 63 10.86 0.30 7.04
CA ILE A 63 12.01 0.31 6.13
C ILE A 63 12.48 1.76 5.97
N HIS A 64 13.74 2.04 6.31
CA HIS A 64 14.34 3.37 6.18
C HIS A 64 15.82 3.26 5.82
N GLU A 65 16.24 3.94 4.75
CA GLU A 65 17.66 4.01 4.31
C GLU A 65 18.32 2.61 4.20
N GLY A 66 17.58 1.65 3.63
CA GLY A 66 18.02 0.26 3.45
C GLY A 66 18.00 -0.61 4.71
N CYS A 67 17.59 -0.07 5.86
CA CYS A 67 17.47 -0.80 7.12
C CYS A 67 16.03 -1.25 7.38
N PHE A 68 15.88 -2.42 7.99
CA PHE A 68 14.61 -2.93 8.53
C PHE A 68 14.58 -2.71 10.05
N TYR A 69 13.47 -2.20 10.56
CA TYR A 69 13.26 -1.95 11.97
C TYR A 69 11.96 -2.57 12.45
N LYS A 70 12.02 -3.38 13.49
CA LYS A 70 10.83 -3.83 14.23
C LYS A 70 10.37 -2.72 15.16
N VAL A 71 9.15 -2.24 14.96
CA VAL A 71 8.52 -1.20 15.78
C VAL A 71 7.32 -1.83 16.49
N MET A 72 7.35 -1.85 17.82
CA MET A 72 6.26 -2.41 18.62
C MET A 72 5.04 -1.49 18.59
N LEU A 73 3.84 -2.08 18.57
CA LEU A 73 2.55 -1.39 18.64
C LEU A 73 2.09 -1.18 20.10
N CYS A 74 2.62 -1.97 21.03
CA CYS A 74 2.27 -1.94 22.44
C CYS A 74 3.48 -2.21 23.32
N ASP A 75 3.39 -1.83 24.59
CA ASP A 75 4.39 -2.16 25.60
C ASP A 75 4.30 -3.63 26.06
N GLU A 76 5.17 -4.01 27.00
CA GLU A 76 5.25 -5.37 27.56
C GLU A 76 3.94 -5.82 28.27
N ASN A 77 3.13 -4.86 28.72
CA ASN A 77 1.83 -5.11 29.36
C ASN A 77 0.67 -5.13 28.34
N ASN A 78 0.96 -5.07 27.05
CA ASN A 78 0.00 -4.97 25.94
C ASN A 78 -0.83 -3.68 25.93
N ARG A 79 -0.34 -2.60 26.56
CA ARG A 79 -0.95 -1.28 26.37
C ARG A 79 -0.46 -0.72 25.04
N MET A 80 -1.38 -0.41 24.15
CA MET A 80 -1.08 0.21 22.86
C MET A 80 -0.34 1.53 23.07
N TYR A 81 0.69 1.75 22.27
CA TYR A 81 1.38 3.03 22.24
C TYR A 81 0.48 4.11 21.62
N GLY A 82 0.47 5.28 22.23
CA GLY A 82 -0.14 6.47 21.65
C GLY A 82 0.69 7.08 20.52
N ILE A 83 0.12 8.08 19.83
CA ILE A 83 0.80 8.80 18.74
C ILE A 83 2.11 9.46 19.23
N GLU A 84 2.13 10.02 20.45
CA GLU A 84 3.33 10.67 21.01
C GLU A 84 4.46 9.68 21.27
N GLU A 85 4.16 8.53 21.86
CA GLU A 85 5.13 7.46 22.12
C GLU A 85 5.70 6.90 20.82
N LEU A 86 4.83 6.65 19.83
CA LEU A 86 5.26 6.24 18.50
C LEU A 86 6.10 7.33 17.80
N THR A 87 5.79 8.61 18.03
CA THR A 87 6.57 9.74 17.49
C THR A 87 7.99 9.70 18.02
N LYS A 88 8.17 9.46 19.33
CA LYS A 88 9.50 9.26 19.95
C LYS A 88 10.26 8.10 19.31
N ILE A 89 9.60 6.96 19.11
CA ILE A 89 10.22 5.78 18.48
C ILE A 89 10.71 6.10 17.06
N TYR A 90 9.89 6.76 16.24
CA TYR A 90 10.30 7.12 14.88
C TYR A 90 11.36 8.23 14.85
N ALA A 91 11.27 9.23 15.73
CA ALA A 91 12.30 10.26 15.88
C ALA A 91 13.65 9.63 16.26
N GLU A 92 13.64 8.64 17.14
CA GLU A 92 14.83 7.90 17.52
C GLU A 92 15.41 7.11 16.34
N ILE A 93 14.58 6.42 15.52
CA ILE A 93 15.02 5.78 14.27
C ILE A 93 15.76 6.79 13.37
N PHE A 94 15.20 7.98 13.15
CA PHE A 94 15.82 9.02 12.33
C PHE A 94 17.13 9.54 12.93
N SER A 95 17.23 9.60 14.26
CA SER A 95 18.43 10.07 14.96
C SER A 95 19.63 9.14 14.81
N ARG A 96 19.40 7.83 14.56
CA ARG A 96 20.46 6.82 14.40
C ARG A 96 21.35 7.07 13.18
N LYS A 97 20.83 7.77 12.14
CA LYS A 97 21.52 8.01 10.87
C LYS A 97 22.15 6.75 10.26
N ALA A 98 21.53 5.60 10.51
CA ALA A 98 21.99 4.32 10.00
C ALA A 98 21.54 4.14 8.57
N LYS A 99 22.48 3.77 7.69
CA LYS A 99 22.25 3.56 6.26
C LYS A 99 22.91 2.26 5.83
N VAL A 100 22.21 1.48 5.00
CA VAL A 100 22.78 0.30 4.33
C VAL A 100 22.78 0.57 2.84
N GLU A 101 23.97 0.54 2.24
CA GLU A 101 24.18 0.79 0.81
C GLU A 101 24.50 -0.50 0.05
N GLY A 102 24.64 -0.38 -1.27
CA GLY A 102 24.90 -1.51 -2.16
C GLY A 102 23.76 -2.52 -2.18
N SER A 103 24.07 -3.79 -2.44
CA SER A 103 23.07 -4.85 -2.55
C SER A 103 22.35 -5.11 -1.23
N ALA A 104 23.04 -4.96 -0.10
CA ALA A 104 22.44 -5.15 1.23
C ALA A 104 21.32 -4.14 1.53
N GLY A 105 21.34 -2.95 0.91
CA GLY A 105 20.28 -1.95 1.04
C GLY A 105 19.09 -2.16 0.11
N LYS A 106 19.13 -3.19 -0.75
CA LYS A 106 18.15 -3.45 -1.81
C LYS A 106 17.50 -4.84 -1.67
N VAL A 107 17.58 -5.46 -0.50
CA VAL A 107 17.10 -6.84 -0.27
C VAL A 107 15.64 -7.03 -0.70
N ALA A 108 14.80 -6.00 -0.52
CA ALA A 108 13.39 -6.07 -0.88
C ALA A 108 13.14 -6.27 -2.40
N ALA A 109 14.13 -5.96 -3.25
CA ALA A 109 14.07 -6.20 -4.71
C ALA A 109 13.80 -7.68 -5.05
N LEU A 110 14.24 -8.61 -4.20
CA LEU A 110 13.99 -10.04 -4.39
C LEU A 110 12.50 -10.37 -4.43
N THR A 111 11.67 -9.64 -3.68
CA THR A 111 10.20 -9.87 -3.64
C THR A 111 9.50 -9.49 -4.94
N ALA A 112 10.15 -8.72 -5.81
CA ALA A 112 9.63 -8.28 -7.10
C ALA A 112 10.13 -9.12 -8.28
N THR A 113 10.95 -10.14 -8.03
CA THR A 113 11.40 -11.08 -9.07
C THR A 113 10.30 -12.09 -9.44
N ARG A 114 10.56 -12.90 -10.48
CA ARG A 114 9.67 -14.01 -10.85
C ARG A 114 9.44 -14.93 -9.66
N ARG A 115 8.22 -15.44 -9.50
CA ARG A 115 7.78 -16.11 -8.26
C ARG A 115 8.61 -17.36 -7.93
N GLU A 116 8.93 -18.15 -8.95
CA GLU A 116 9.78 -19.33 -8.84
C GLU A 116 11.23 -18.99 -8.48
N GLU A 117 11.74 -17.84 -8.94
CA GLU A 117 13.07 -17.36 -8.58
C GLU A 117 13.08 -16.85 -7.14
N TRP A 118 12.07 -16.06 -6.76
CA TRP A 118 11.92 -15.59 -5.40
C TRP A 118 11.78 -16.76 -4.42
N ALA A 119 11.01 -17.80 -4.75
CA ALA A 119 10.89 -19.01 -3.94
C ALA A 119 12.27 -19.65 -3.65
N ARG A 120 13.09 -19.86 -4.69
CA ARG A 120 14.44 -20.43 -4.55
C ARG A 120 15.38 -19.53 -3.76
N ASN A 121 15.35 -18.23 -4.01
CA ASN A 121 16.17 -17.25 -3.30
C ASN A 121 15.76 -17.12 -1.82
N ARG A 122 14.45 -17.18 -1.52
CA ARG A 122 13.90 -17.19 -0.16
C ARG A 122 14.39 -18.41 0.61
N GLU A 123 14.27 -19.60 0.03
CA GLU A 123 14.78 -20.84 0.64
C GLU A 123 16.29 -20.75 0.91
N LYS A 124 17.07 -20.46 -0.12
CA LYS A 124 18.53 -20.47 -0.07
C LYS A 124 19.13 -19.39 0.84
N PHE A 125 18.64 -18.16 0.77
CA PHE A 125 19.28 -17.03 1.43
C PHE A 125 18.61 -16.62 2.74
N PHE A 126 17.34 -16.98 2.95
CA PHE A 126 16.65 -16.67 4.19
C PHE A 126 16.45 -17.91 5.06
N LEU A 127 15.77 -18.95 4.56
CA LEU A 127 15.40 -20.08 5.40
C LEU A 127 16.60 -20.93 5.86
N GLN A 128 17.64 -21.03 5.03
CA GLN A 128 18.87 -21.76 5.36
C GLN A 128 19.89 -20.93 6.17
N ASN A 129 19.66 -19.63 6.38
CA ASN A 129 20.49 -18.77 7.23
C ASN A 129 19.70 -18.39 8.50
N PRO A 130 20.13 -18.79 9.71
CA PRO A 130 19.37 -18.54 10.95
C PRO A 130 19.07 -17.06 11.24
N THR A 131 20.01 -16.15 10.95
CA THR A 131 19.84 -14.70 11.13
C THR A 131 18.77 -14.17 10.19
N ASN A 132 18.86 -14.52 8.91
CA ASN A 132 17.91 -14.07 7.90
C ASN A 132 16.53 -14.69 8.08
N ALA A 133 16.45 -15.95 8.50
CA ALA A 133 15.20 -16.63 8.82
C ALA A 133 14.45 -15.93 9.97
N ALA A 134 15.17 -15.49 11.01
CA ALA A 134 14.58 -14.73 12.11
C ALA A 134 14.04 -13.38 11.62
N THR A 135 14.82 -12.62 10.84
CA THR A 135 14.37 -11.35 10.26
C THR A 135 13.19 -11.52 9.31
N LEU A 136 13.20 -12.54 8.45
CA LEU A 136 12.11 -12.84 7.54
C LEU A 136 10.82 -13.14 8.30
N ARG A 137 10.89 -13.90 9.41
CA ARG A 137 9.73 -14.14 10.27
C ARG A 137 9.15 -12.84 10.83
N GLU A 138 9.99 -11.90 11.25
CA GLU A 138 9.53 -10.60 11.75
C GLU A 138 8.84 -9.77 10.65
N ILE A 139 9.37 -9.79 9.42
CA ILE A 139 8.75 -9.13 8.25
C ILE A 139 7.40 -9.78 7.90
N GLU A 140 7.38 -11.10 7.75
CA GLU A 140 6.20 -11.85 7.33
C GLU A 140 5.07 -11.78 8.38
N SER A 141 5.41 -11.73 9.67
CA SER A 141 4.43 -11.62 10.78
C SER A 141 4.08 -10.20 11.24
N ALA A 142 4.73 -9.15 10.71
CA ALA A 142 4.38 -7.76 11.02
C ALA A 142 2.92 -7.43 10.66
N ALA A 143 2.25 -6.51 11.35
CA ALA A 143 0.88 -6.12 10.97
C ALA A 143 0.83 -5.58 9.52
N PHE A 144 1.84 -4.79 9.14
CA PHE A 144 2.07 -4.26 7.79
C PHE A 144 3.52 -3.77 7.69
N ILE A 145 3.91 -3.33 6.49
CA ILE A 145 5.20 -2.69 6.23
C ILE A 145 4.99 -1.18 6.12
N LEU A 146 5.85 -0.41 6.78
CA LEU A 146 5.88 1.05 6.67
C LEU A 146 7.20 1.51 6.05
N THR A 147 7.14 2.10 4.87
CA THR A 147 8.32 2.70 4.26
C THR A 147 8.43 4.17 4.66
N LEU A 148 9.58 4.53 5.23
CA LEU A 148 9.98 5.91 5.50
C LEU A 148 10.82 6.38 4.32
N ASP A 149 10.14 6.98 3.35
CA ASP A 149 10.69 7.33 2.03
C ASP A 149 11.37 8.70 2.09
N ASP A 150 12.56 8.80 1.50
CA ASP A 150 13.36 10.04 1.52
C ASP A 150 12.88 11.07 0.49
N ALA A 151 12.01 10.64 -0.44
CA ALA A 151 11.41 11.49 -1.44
C ALA A 151 10.35 12.45 -0.83
N GLU A 152 10.25 13.62 -1.43
CA GLU A 152 9.20 14.59 -1.18
C GLU A 152 8.23 14.60 -2.36
N TYR A 153 6.93 14.71 -2.06
CA TYR A 153 5.87 14.64 -3.07
C TYR A 153 5.01 15.91 -3.04
N PHE A 154 4.53 16.39 -4.19
CA PHE A 154 3.77 17.65 -4.26
C PHE A 154 4.55 18.89 -3.84
N ASN A 155 5.84 18.94 -4.20
CA ASN A 155 6.67 20.13 -4.00
C ASN A 155 6.35 21.25 -4.99
N GLU A 156 5.82 20.91 -6.17
CA GLU A 156 5.46 21.85 -7.23
C GLU A 156 3.96 21.70 -7.54
N PRO A 157 3.04 22.28 -6.76
CA PRO A 157 1.60 22.07 -6.92
C PRO A 157 1.04 22.50 -8.28
N GLU A 158 1.76 23.38 -8.98
CA GLU A 158 1.40 23.88 -10.30
C GLU A 158 1.86 22.96 -11.44
N ASP A 159 2.77 22.01 -11.16
CA ASP A 159 3.13 20.97 -12.11
C ASP A 159 1.96 19.98 -12.24
N PRO A 160 1.36 19.84 -13.44
CA PRO A 160 0.24 18.93 -13.64
C PRO A 160 0.62 17.45 -13.40
N ASP A 161 1.90 17.10 -13.57
CA ASP A 161 2.38 15.71 -13.49
C ASP A 161 2.75 15.28 -12.07
N THR A 162 2.73 16.21 -11.11
CA THR A 162 3.07 15.93 -9.72
C THR A 162 2.23 14.80 -9.11
N MET A 163 0.93 14.72 -9.43
CA MET A 163 0.07 13.61 -8.99
C MET A 163 0.46 12.29 -9.66
N SER A 164 0.76 12.34 -10.97
CA SER A 164 1.24 11.19 -11.74
C SER A 164 2.53 10.62 -11.16
N HIS A 165 3.51 11.48 -10.85
CA HIS A 165 4.76 11.09 -10.21
C HIS A 165 4.53 10.46 -8.82
N PHE A 166 3.65 11.06 -8.01
CA PHE A 166 3.30 10.51 -6.70
C PHE A 166 2.68 9.12 -6.82
N LEU A 167 1.66 8.94 -7.67
CA LEU A 167 0.97 7.67 -7.84
C LEU A 167 1.87 6.60 -8.47
N LYS A 168 2.74 6.96 -9.43
CA LYS A 168 3.74 6.04 -9.98
C LYS A 168 4.66 5.52 -8.89
N ASN A 169 5.16 6.39 -8.02
CA ASN A 169 6.01 5.95 -6.91
C ASN A 169 5.23 5.19 -5.82
N MET A 170 3.94 5.46 -5.60
CA MET A 170 3.14 4.60 -4.72
C MET A 170 3.04 3.19 -5.31
N LEU A 171 2.75 3.08 -6.61
CA LEU A 171 2.62 1.80 -7.32
C LEU A 171 3.94 1.02 -7.39
N THR A 172 5.02 1.65 -7.87
CA THR A 172 6.30 0.98 -8.16
C THR A 172 7.36 1.25 -7.10
N GLY A 173 7.29 2.34 -6.36
CA GLY A 173 8.40 2.75 -5.49
C GLY A 173 9.74 2.84 -6.25
N ASN A 174 10.84 2.57 -5.55
CA ASN A 174 12.19 2.65 -6.12
C ASN A 174 12.89 1.30 -6.28
N GLY A 175 12.18 0.19 -6.07
CA GLY A 175 12.71 -1.17 -6.14
C GLY A 175 13.56 -1.63 -4.95
N LYS A 176 13.79 -0.80 -3.94
CA LYS A 176 14.68 -1.13 -2.80
C LYS A 176 13.93 -1.31 -1.48
N ASN A 177 12.78 -0.67 -1.35
CA ASN A 177 12.12 -0.42 -0.07
C ASN A 177 10.65 -0.87 -0.02
N ARG A 178 10.21 -1.72 -0.94
CA ARG A 178 8.86 -2.29 -0.95
C ARG A 178 8.95 -3.79 -0.74
N TRP A 179 8.23 -4.33 0.24
CA TRP A 179 8.12 -5.78 0.42
C TRP A 179 6.84 -6.26 -0.26
N ALA A 180 6.94 -6.58 -1.55
CA ALA A 180 5.78 -6.75 -2.43
C ALA A 180 4.81 -7.87 -1.99
N ASP A 181 5.31 -8.85 -1.23
CA ASP A 181 4.51 -9.94 -0.70
C ASP A 181 3.61 -9.56 0.48
N LYS A 182 3.87 -8.42 1.13
CA LYS A 182 3.10 -8.01 2.31
C LYS A 182 1.72 -7.55 1.88
N SER A 183 0.69 -7.99 2.62
CA SER A 183 -0.69 -7.58 2.40
C SER A 183 -0.87 -6.06 2.28
N LEU A 184 -0.23 -5.31 3.17
CA LEU A 184 -0.30 -3.84 3.22
C LEU A 184 1.13 -3.27 3.30
N ASN A 185 1.46 -2.40 2.36
CA ASN A 185 2.67 -1.60 2.32
C ASN A 185 2.30 -0.12 2.35
N TYR A 186 2.52 0.56 3.47
CA TYR A 186 2.35 2.01 3.58
C TYR A 186 3.66 2.72 3.25
N VAL A 187 3.54 3.93 2.71
CA VAL A 187 4.68 4.77 2.33
C VAL A 187 4.43 6.17 2.86
N VAL A 188 5.40 6.72 3.59
CA VAL A 188 5.38 8.09 4.08
C VAL A 188 6.61 8.80 3.53
N GLY A 189 6.40 9.81 2.69
CA GLY A 189 7.46 10.69 2.20
C GLY A 189 7.98 11.66 3.24
N ARG A 190 9.14 12.25 2.96
CA ARG A 190 9.82 13.20 3.86
C ARG A 190 8.97 14.41 4.21
N ASN A 191 8.09 14.84 3.30
CA ASN A 191 7.13 15.92 3.53
C ASN A 191 5.74 15.42 3.99
N SER A 192 5.69 14.25 4.63
CA SER A 192 4.49 13.66 5.25
C SER A 192 3.35 13.29 4.31
N ARG A 193 3.57 13.30 2.99
CA ARG A 193 2.62 12.71 2.04
C ARG A 193 2.63 11.19 2.18
N CYS A 194 1.44 10.60 2.22
CA CYS A 194 1.26 9.19 2.54
C CYS A 194 0.44 8.50 1.45
N GLY A 195 0.81 7.26 1.16
CA GLY A 195 0.06 6.35 0.29
C GLY A 195 0.53 4.92 0.54
N GLY A 196 0.41 4.05 -0.46
CA GLY A 196 0.84 2.67 -0.32
C GLY A 196 0.37 1.76 -1.44
N THR A 197 0.70 0.49 -1.30
CA THR A 197 0.26 -0.62 -2.16
C THR A 197 -0.21 -1.79 -1.32
N THR A 198 -1.00 -2.65 -1.94
CA THR A 198 -1.55 -3.84 -1.31
C THR A 198 -1.32 -5.05 -2.18
N GLU A 199 -1.22 -6.22 -1.56
CA GLU A 199 -1.13 -7.48 -2.29
C GLU A 199 -2.54 -7.92 -2.71
N HIS A 200 -2.80 -8.11 -4.00
CA HIS A 200 -4.17 -8.21 -4.51
C HIS A 200 -4.83 -9.59 -4.29
N SER A 201 -4.06 -10.63 -3.94
CA SER A 201 -4.62 -11.97 -3.71
C SER A 201 -5.44 -12.06 -2.41
N ILE A 202 -5.25 -11.13 -1.46
CA ILE A 202 -5.99 -11.13 -0.19
C ILE A 202 -7.39 -10.50 -0.26
N ALA A 203 -7.58 -9.43 -1.05
CA ALA A 203 -8.81 -8.64 -1.10
C ALA A 203 -8.93 -7.82 -2.41
N ASP A 204 -10.06 -7.12 -2.57
CA ASP A 204 -10.36 -6.22 -3.69
C ASP A 204 -10.23 -4.75 -3.30
N GLY A 205 -10.22 -3.86 -4.31
CA GLY A 205 -10.11 -2.41 -4.13
C GLY A 205 -11.08 -1.82 -3.10
N ALA A 206 -12.35 -2.24 -3.08
CA ALA A 206 -13.36 -1.70 -2.17
C ALA A 206 -13.02 -1.93 -0.68
N GLU A 207 -12.35 -3.03 -0.35
CA GLU A 207 -11.92 -3.33 1.01
C GLU A 207 -10.76 -2.44 1.43
N PHE A 208 -9.80 -2.25 0.53
CA PHE A 208 -8.67 -1.36 0.72
C PHE A 208 -9.11 0.10 0.80
N ASP A 209 -10.05 0.52 -0.05
CA ASP A 209 -10.65 1.85 -0.02
C ASP A 209 -11.34 2.13 1.32
N HIS A 210 -12.06 1.15 1.88
CA HIS A 210 -12.71 1.33 3.17
C HIS A 210 -11.69 1.52 4.32
N ILE A 211 -10.60 0.76 4.36
CA ILE A 211 -9.57 0.99 5.40
C ILE A 211 -8.85 2.32 5.19
N MET A 212 -8.57 2.70 3.94
CA MET A 212 -7.93 3.98 3.62
C MET A 212 -8.85 5.16 3.90
N GLU A 213 -10.16 5.03 3.68
CA GLU A 213 -11.17 6.03 4.06
C GLU A 213 -11.21 6.21 5.58
N ASN A 214 -11.23 5.10 6.33
CA ASN A 214 -11.17 5.16 7.80
C ASN A 214 -9.90 5.87 8.27
N PHE A 215 -8.73 5.49 7.73
CA PHE A 215 -7.47 6.20 8.00
C PHE A 215 -7.58 7.70 7.71
N SER A 216 -8.05 8.07 6.51
CA SER A 216 -8.15 9.47 6.07
C SER A 216 -9.07 10.28 6.98
N VAL A 217 -10.19 9.70 7.42
CA VAL A 217 -11.12 10.34 8.35
C VAL A 217 -10.48 10.51 9.73
N PHE A 218 -9.85 9.47 10.28
CA PHE A 218 -9.19 9.56 11.59
C PHE A 218 -8.02 10.54 11.58
N GLU A 219 -7.25 10.57 10.49
CA GLU A 219 -6.17 11.51 10.27
C GLU A 219 -6.72 12.95 10.34
N LEU A 220 -7.76 13.25 9.56
CA LEU A 220 -8.37 14.57 9.47
C LEU A 220 -8.99 15.03 10.80
N LEU A 221 -9.60 14.10 11.53
CA LEU A 221 -10.27 14.38 12.81
C LEU A 221 -9.30 14.45 13.99
N THR A 222 -8.07 13.97 13.85
CA THR A 222 -7.06 14.06 14.90
C THR A 222 -6.22 15.31 14.66
N PRO A 223 -6.20 16.30 15.56
CA PRO A 223 -5.38 17.51 15.38
C PRO A 223 -3.88 17.23 15.42
N TYR A 224 -3.09 18.04 14.72
CA TYR A 224 -1.65 18.07 14.92
C TYR A 224 -1.29 19.01 16.07
N PRO A 225 -0.34 18.61 16.94
CA PRO A 225 0.31 19.57 17.83
C PRO A 225 1.03 20.65 17.02
N THR A 226 1.30 21.80 17.65
CA THR A 226 2.16 22.83 17.07
C THR A 226 3.57 22.28 16.78
N LEU A 227 4.33 22.92 15.89
CA LEU A 227 5.71 22.49 15.57
C LEU A 227 6.62 22.50 16.80
N GLU A 228 6.41 23.42 17.74
CA GLU A 228 7.14 23.47 19.00
C GLU A 228 6.81 22.26 19.89
N GLU A 229 5.53 21.93 20.02
CA GLU A 229 5.10 20.74 20.76
C GLU A 229 5.59 19.45 20.11
N GLN A 230 5.58 19.37 18.77
CA GLN A 230 6.12 18.21 18.05
C GLN A 230 7.61 18.00 18.37
N ARG A 231 8.42 19.05 18.32
CA ARG A 231 9.85 18.98 18.70
C ARG A 231 10.05 18.53 20.14
N ARG A 232 9.21 19.00 21.06
CA ARG A 232 9.24 18.55 22.46
C ARG A 232 8.84 17.08 22.61
N ILE A 233 7.85 16.63 21.84
CA ILE A 233 7.40 15.23 21.84
C ILE A 233 8.49 14.30 21.29
N GLU A 234 9.29 14.73 20.31
CA GLU A 234 10.38 13.93 19.73
C GLU A 234 11.47 13.56 20.75
N GLU A 235 11.63 14.34 21.83
CA GLU A 235 12.63 14.12 22.85
C GLU A 235 12.23 12.99 23.81
N LEU A 236 13.14 12.03 24.02
CA LEU A 236 13.03 11.04 25.08
C LEU A 236 13.35 11.69 26.43
N THR A 237 12.46 11.51 27.40
CA THR A 237 12.58 12.04 28.77
C THR A 237 12.71 10.91 29.79
N ALA A 238 12.90 11.28 31.07
CA ALA A 238 12.97 10.33 32.16
C ALA A 238 11.66 9.53 32.37
N ASP A 239 10.52 10.02 31.86
CA ASP A 239 9.22 9.36 31.98
C ASP A 239 8.99 8.28 30.91
N ASP A 240 9.84 8.21 29.89
CA ASP A 240 9.71 7.31 28.73
C ASP A 240 10.34 5.92 28.95
N GLN A 241 10.62 5.53 30.19
CA GLN A 241 11.32 4.27 30.52
C GLN A 241 10.59 3.01 30.04
N ASN A 242 9.28 3.10 29.82
CA ASN A 242 8.44 1.99 29.36
C ASN A 242 8.30 1.91 27.83
N ILE A 243 8.92 2.84 27.09
CA ILE A 243 8.90 2.82 25.62
C ILE A 243 9.96 1.82 25.13
N VAL A 244 9.51 0.81 24.40
CA VAL A 244 10.39 -0.12 23.69
C VAL A 244 10.78 0.52 22.37
N LEU A 245 12.04 0.96 22.27
CA LEU A 245 12.60 1.54 21.05
C LEU A 245 12.68 0.51 19.92
N ALA A 246 12.74 0.98 18.68
CA ALA A 246 12.74 0.12 17.51
C ALA A 246 14.00 -0.77 17.45
N ALA A 247 13.84 -2.07 17.20
CA ALA A 247 14.96 -2.98 17.05
C ALA A 247 15.38 -3.08 15.57
N ARG A 248 16.67 -2.87 15.26
CA ARG A 248 17.18 -3.10 13.90
C ARG A 248 17.21 -4.60 13.61
N LEU A 249 16.61 -5.00 12.49
CA LEU A 249 16.60 -6.38 12.04
C LEU A 249 17.82 -6.64 11.12
N PRO A 250 18.75 -7.55 11.49
CA PRO A 250 19.92 -7.83 10.68
C PRO A 250 19.58 -8.68 9.46
N ILE A 251 20.24 -8.42 8.33
CA ILE A 251 20.23 -9.29 7.15
C ILE A 251 21.68 -9.50 6.71
N GLU A 252 22.09 -10.76 6.70
CA GLU A 252 23.40 -11.20 6.21
C GLU A 252 23.31 -11.44 4.70
N VAL A 253 24.07 -10.66 3.93
CA VAL A 253 24.11 -10.77 2.47
C VAL A 253 25.47 -11.31 2.05
N ASN A 254 25.48 -12.54 1.54
CA ASN A 254 26.68 -13.14 0.94
C ASN A 254 26.81 -12.73 -0.55
N THR A 255 27.92 -13.10 -1.19
CA THR A 255 28.21 -12.73 -2.59
C THR A 255 27.15 -13.20 -3.58
N GLU A 256 26.60 -14.42 -3.39
CA GLU A 256 25.58 -14.97 -4.29
C GLU A 256 24.24 -14.24 -4.13
N MET A 257 23.83 -13.96 -2.89
CA MET A 257 22.64 -13.18 -2.60
C MET A 257 22.77 -11.76 -3.14
N ALA A 258 23.94 -11.13 -2.99
CA ALA A 258 24.22 -9.80 -3.55
C ALA A 258 24.01 -9.78 -5.08
N SER A 259 24.53 -10.80 -5.79
CA SER A 259 24.32 -10.93 -7.23
C SER A 259 22.85 -11.10 -7.60
N ALA A 260 22.10 -11.92 -6.86
CA ALA A 260 20.66 -12.11 -7.09
C ALA A 260 19.88 -10.80 -6.84
N ILE A 261 20.21 -10.06 -5.78
CA ILE A 261 19.61 -8.76 -5.47
C ILE A 261 19.85 -7.76 -6.60
N GLU A 262 21.09 -7.61 -7.08
CA GLU A 262 21.38 -6.65 -8.15
C GLU A 262 20.69 -7.05 -9.47
N CYS A 263 20.59 -8.35 -9.76
CA CYS A 263 19.88 -8.81 -10.95
C CYS A 263 18.39 -8.47 -10.87
N GLY A 264 17.73 -8.82 -9.76
CA GLY A 264 16.32 -8.53 -9.54
C GLY A 264 16.02 -7.04 -9.50
N TYR A 265 16.90 -6.25 -8.85
CA TYR A 265 16.80 -4.79 -8.82
C TYR A 265 16.95 -4.18 -10.23
N SER A 266 17.88 -4.67 -11.05
CA SER A 266 18.08 -4.16 -12.41
C SER A 266 16.88 -4.45 -13.31
N GLU A 267 16.32 -5.66 -13.20
CA GLU A 267 15.09 -6.02 -13.92
C GLU A 267 13.91 -5.17 -13.44
N TYR A 268 13.81 -4.95 -12.14
CA TYR A 268 12.77 -4.10 -11.55
C TYR A 268 12.78 -2.68 -12.11
N LEU A 269 13.96 -2.04 -12.14
CA LEU A 269 14.09 -0.70 -12.69
C LEU A 269 13.62 -0.65 -14.16
N ARG A 270 14.05 -1.62 -14.97
CA ARG A 270 13.61 -1.70 -16.38
C ARG A 270 12.09 -1.79 -16.50
N LEU A 271 11.43 -2.58 -15.66
CA LEU A 271 9.97 -2.71 -15.66
C LEU A 271 9.27 -1.45 -15.14
N SER A 272 9.78 -0.85 -14.08
CA SER A 272 9.22 0.39 -13.50
C SER A 272 9.37 1.58 -14.45
N ASP A 273 10.46 1.63 -15.21
CA ASP A 273 10.71 2.68 -16.21
C ASP A 273 9.74 2.56 -17.40
N ASP A 274 9.27 1.35 -17.71
CA ASP A 274 8.30 1.03 -18.77
C ASP A 274 6.83 1.25 -18.34
N VAL A 275 6.59 1.78 -17.13
CA VAL A 275 5.25 2.14 -16.64
C VAL A 275 4.97 3.61 -16.93
N ASP A 276 4.02 3.88 -17.82
CA ASP A 276 3.41 5.19 -17.98
C ASP A 276 2.19 5.33 -17.08
N LEU A 277 2.21 6.32 -16.18
CA LEU A 277 1.08 6.64 -15.31
C LEU A 277 0.73 8.10 -15.48
N ALA A 278 -0.52 8.37 -15.84
CA ALA A 278 -1.08 9.71 -15.93
C ALA A 278 -2.28 9.84 -14.98
N SER A 279 -2.35 10.95 -14.27
CA SER A 279 -3.47 11.29 -13.40
C SER A 279 -3.94 12.71 -13.64
N ALA A 280 -5.25 12.89 -13.80
CA ALA A 280 -5.86 14.20 -13.98
C ALA A 280 -6.95 14.43 -12.93
N LEU A 281 -7.02 15.65 -12.38
CA LEU A 281 -8.13 16.07 -11.52
C LEU A 281 -9.20 16.79 -12.34
N PHE A 282 -10.31 16.11 -12.57
CA PHE A 282 -11.50 16.72 -13.17
C PHE A 282 -12.29 17.51 -12.13
N ARG A 283 -12.38 18.83 -12.29
CA ARG A 283 -12.98 19.75 -11.28
C ARG A 283 -14.25 20.47 -11.75
N ASP A 284 -14.63 20.33 -13.02
CA ASP A 284 -15.75 21.09 -13.60
C ASP A 284 -17.09 20.67 -13.00
N PHE A 285 -17.26 19.36 -12.73
CA PHE A 285 -18.41 18.82 -12.03
C PHE A 285 -18.11 17.44 -11.43
N GLY A 286 -19.07 16.88 -10.70
CA GLY A 286 -18.99 15.52 -10.19
C GLY A 286 -20.37 14.87 -10.06
N LYS A 287 -20.46 13.84 -9.21
CA LYS A 287 -21.69 13.04 -9.02
C LYS A 287 -22.96 13.85 -8.76
N GLY A 288 -22.83 15.02 -8.12
CA GLY A 288 -23.98 15.89 -7.81
C GLY A 288 -24.66 16.47 -9.05
N LEU A 289 -23.92 16.79 -10.11
CA LEU A 289 -24.49 17.25 -11.38
C LEU A 289 -25.02 16.07 -12.18
N ILE A 290 -24.24 14.99 -12.33
CA ILE A 290 -24.61 13.81 -13.12
C ILE A 290 -25.95 13.23 -12.64
N LYS A 291 -26.15 13.13 -11.31
CA LYS A 291 -27.39 12.63 -10.72
C LYS A 291 -28.62 13.51 -10.99
N LYS A 292 -28.46 14.82 -11.25
CA LYS A 292 -29.59 15.70 -11.62
C LYS A 292 -30.19 15.34 -12.98
N PHE A 293 -29.41 14.72 -13.86
CA PHE A 293 -29.87 14.22 -15.15
C PHE A 293 -30.41 12.77 -15.08
N GLY A 294 -30.52 12.18 -13.88
CA GLY A 294 -31.01 10.81 -13.72
C GLY A 294 -30.00 9.73 -14.14
N LEU A 295 -28.72 10.08 -14.27
CA LEU A 295 -27.67 9.17 -14.72
C LEU A 295 -26.85 8.61 -13.54
N SER A 296 -26.35 7.39 -13.69
CA SER A 296 -25.33 6.82 -12.80
C SER A 296 -23.98 7.52 -13.06
N PRO A 297 -23.32 8.09 -12.02
CA PRO A 297 -21.97 8.67 -12.18
C PRO A 297 -20.94 7.68 -12.71
N ASP A 298 -21.05 6.42 -12.30
CA ASP A 298 -20.16 5.34 -12.70
C ASP A 298 -20.32 5.01 -14.19
N ALA A 299 -21.56 4.71 -14.62
CA ALA A 299 -21.86 4.48 -16.04
C ALA A 299 -21.53 5.69 -16.94
N PHE A 300 -21.72 6.91 -16.43
CA PHE A 300 -21.31 8.12 -17.15
C PHE A 300 -19.80 8.15 -17.42
N VAL A 301 -18.98 7.82 -16.42
CA VAL A 301 -17.52 7.75 -16.58
C VAL A 301 -17.13 6.60 -17.49
N GLN A 302 -17.78 5.43 -17.39
CA GLN A 302 -17.54 4.31 -18.31
C GLN A 302 -17.78 4.69 -19.77
N MET A 303 -18.88 5.41 -20.08
CA MET A 303 -19.15 5.88 -21.43
C MET A 303 -18.15 6.95 -21.90
N ALA A 304 -17.67 7.81 -20.98
CA ALA A 304 -16.59 8.74 -21.29
C ALA A 304 -15.28 8.03 -21.62
N ILE A 305 -14.94 6.95 -20.90
CA ILE A 305 -13.79 6.08 -21.19
C ILE A 305 -13.94 5.45 -22.58
N GLN A 306 -15.12 4.91 -22.92
CA GLN A 306 -15.38 4.34 -24.24
C GLN A 306 -15.17 5.37 -25.37
N LEU A 307 -15.75 6.57 -25.21
CA LEU A 307 -15.60 7.66 -26.19
C LEU A 307 -14.14 8.10 -26.33
N ALA A 308 -13.42 8.28 -25.22
CA ALA A 308 -12.02 8.68 -25.23
C ALA A 308 -11.14 7.60 -25.89
N ASN A 309 -11.36 6.32 -25.56
CA ASN A 309 -10.62 5.21 -26.15
C ASN A 309 -10.86 5.10 -27.65
N TYR A 310 -12.11 5.21 -28.11
CA TYR A 310 -12.40 5.16 -29.55
C TYR A 310 -11.75 6.32 -30.30
N LYS A 311 -11.76 7.54 -29.75
CA LYS A 311 -11.08 8.71 -30.37
C LYS A 311 -9.57 8.51 -30.52
N ASP A 312 -8.94 7.82 -29.57
CA ASP A 312 -7.51 7.57 -29.56
C ASP A 312 -7.11 6.37 -30.43
N GLN A 313 -7.91 5.30 -30.41
CA GLN A 313 -7.57 4.01 -31.02
C GLN A 313 -8.26 3.76 -32.37
N ASP A 314 -9.26 4.56 -32.74
CA ASP A 314 -10.12 4.40 -33.93
C ASP A 314 -10.77 3.02 -34.06
N ARG A 315 -11.03 2.38 -32.92
CA ARG A 315 -11.70 1.08 -32.81
C ARG A 315 -12.23 0.85 -31.40
N PHE A 316 -13.25 0.00 -31.29
CA PHE A 316 -13.70 -0.50 -29.99
C PHE A 316 -12.73 -1.54 -29.44
N VAL A 317 -12.36 -1.39 -28.16
CA VAL A 317 -11.46 -2.30 -27.44
C VAL A 317 -12.20 -2.89 -26.24
N LEU A 318 -12.09 -4.21 -26.07
CA LEU A 318 -12.73 -4.91 -24.95
C LEU A 318 -12.30 -4.29 -23.62
N THR A 319 -13.30 -3.80 -22.87
CA THR A 319 -13.09 -3.15 -21.58
C THR A 319 -13.54 -4.08 -20.45
N TYR A 320 -12.72 -4.16 -19.40
CA TYR A 320 -13.03 -4.85 -18.15
C TYR A 320 -13.35 -3.81 -17.08
N GLU A 321 -14.46 -3.98 -16.40
CA GLU A 321 -14.81 -3.24 -15.19
C GLU A 321 -15.11 -4.25 -14.07
N ALA A 322 -14.52 -4.05 -12.89
CA ALA A 322 -14.77 -4.92 -11.76
C ALA A 322 -16.10 -4.55 -11.08
N ALA A 323 -17.01 -5.52 -10.95
CA ALA A 323 -18.17 -5.41 -10.08
C ALA A 323 -17.97 -6.23 -8.81
N SER A 324 -18.29 -5.66 -7.66
CA SER A 324 -18.26 -6.38 -6.38
C SER A 324 -19.41 -7.40 -6.32
N ALA A 325 -19.07 -8.67 -6.11
CA ALA A 325 -20.03 -9.75 -5.93
C ALA A 325 -20.36 -10.01 -4.45
N ARG A 326 -19.85 -9.18 -3.51
CA ARG A 326 -19.83 -9.40 -2.05
C ARG A 326 -21.20 -9.57 -1.37
N PHE A 327 -22.31 -9.52 -2.10
CA PHE A 327 -23.60 -10.01 -1.60
C PHE A 327 -23.63 -11.53 -1.37
N TYR A 328 -22.70 -12.27 -1.98
CA TYR A 328 -22.55 -13.72 -1.78
C TYR A 328 -21.43 -14.02 -0.77
N LYS A 329 -21.53 -15.20 -0.12
CA LYS A 329 -20.51 -15.65 0.83
C LYS A 329 -19.18 -15.92 0.10
N ASN A 330 -18.08 -15.37 0.61
CA ASN A 330 -16.71 -15.57 0.10
C ASN A 330 -16.51 -15.17 -1.38
N SER A 331 -17.36 -14.33 -1.93
CA SER A 331 -17.25 -13.84 -3.30
C SER A 331 -16.35 -12.60 -3.39
N ARG A 332 -15.64 -12.46 -4.50
CA ARG A 332 -14.78 -11.34 -4.85
C ARG A 332 -15.49 -10.45 -5.89
N THR A 333 -15.15 -10.64 -7.16
CA THR A 333 -15.57 -9.80 -8.28
C THR A 333 -16.29 -10.59 -9.37
N GLU A 334 -17.03 -9.86 -10.20
CA GLU A 334 -17.47 -10.27 -11.53
C GLU A 334 -17.00 -9.21 -12.54
N THR A 335 -16.90 -9.58 -13.81
CA THR A 335 -16.56 -8.70 -14.93
C THR A 335 -17.81 -8.05 -15.51
N LEU A 336 -17.89 -6.73 -15.42
CA LEU A 336 -18.75 -5.94 -16.31
C LEU A 336 -18.01 -5.69 -17.62
N ARG A 337 -18.73 -5.91 -18.73
CA ARG A 337 -18.25 -5.69 -20.09
C ARG A 337 -18.90 -4.41 -20.61
N SER A 338 -18.22 -3.28 -20.42
CA SER A 338 -18.78 -1.96 -20.71
C SER A 338 -18.91 -1.67 -22.22
N VAL A 339 -18.30 -2.50 -23.07
CA VAL A 339 -18.46 -2.47 -24.53
C VAL A 339 -19.66 -3.33 -24.91
N THR A 340 -20.76 -2.66 -25.23
CA THR A 340 -22.02 -3.24 -25.75
C THR A 340 -22.40 -2.56 -27.07
N ASP A 341 -23.34 -3.14 -27.81
CA ASP A 341 -23.88 -2.52 -29.03
C ASP A 341 -24.39 -1.10 -28.74
N ASP A 342 -25.14 -0.91 -27.65
CA ASP A 342 -25.65 0.40 -27.23
C ASP A 342 -24.51 1.41 -26.94
N SER A 343 -23.42 0.98 -26.29
CA SER A 343 -22.28 1.84 -26.02
C SER A 343 -21.55 2.26 -27.30
N CYS A 344 -21.47 1.34 -28.27
CA CYS A 344 -20.86 1.60 -29.57
C CYS A 344 -21.69 2.59 -30.37
N GLU A 345 -23.02 2.41 -30.41
CA GLU A 345 -23.95 3.34 -31.05
C GLU A 345 -23.86 4.74 -30.43
N PHE A 346 -23.81 4.84 -29.09
CA PHE A 346 -23.60 6.11 -28.40
C PHE A 346 -22.29 6.79 -28.83
N VAL A 347 -21.17 6.07 -28.83
CA VAL A 347 -19.86 6.63 -29.20
C VAL A 347 -19.86 7.12 -30.65
N LEU A 348 -20.40 6.34 -31.58
CA LEU A 348 -20.49 6.73 -33.00
C LEU A 348 -21.39 7.97 -33.18
N ALA A 349 -22.53 8.03 -32.49
CA ALA A 349 -23.42 9.19 -32.54
C ALA A 349 -22.76 10.47 -32.00
N MET A 350 -21.94 10.36 -30.95
CA MET A 350 -21.18 11.48 -30.38
C MET A 350 -20.06 12.02 -31.29
N LEU A 351 -19.70 11.27 -32.34
CA LEU A 351 -18.66 11.64 -33.31
C LEU A 351 -19.25 12.07 -34.67
N ASP A 352 -20.55 11.90 -34.89
CA ASP A 352 -21.21 12.29 -36.13
C ASP A 352 -21.56 13.79 -36.11
N GLU A 353 -20.85 14.58 -36.92
CA GLU A 353 -21.08 16.02 -37.11
C GLU A 353 -22.49 16.40 -37.59
N LYS A 354 -23.29 15.42 -38.04
CA LYS A 354 -24.71 15.66 -38.42
C LYS A 354 -25.68 15.53 -37.25
N ILE A 355 -25.24 14.90 -36.15
CA ILE A 355 -26.06 14.62 -34.97
C ILE A 355 -25.71 15.55 -33.82
N THR A 356 -24.42 15.90 -33.67
CA THR A 356 -23.90 16.87 -32.69
C THR A 356 -23.74 18.26 -33.29
#